data_AF-A0A3P9HZD1-F1
#
_entry.id   AF-A0A3P9HZD1-F1
#
_cell.length_a   1.000
_cell.length_b   1.000
_cell.length_c   1.000
_cell.angle_alpha   90.00
_cell.angle_beta   90.00
_cell.angle_gamma   90.00
#
_symmetry.space_group_name_H-M   'P 1'
#
loop_
_entity.id
_entity.type
_entity.pdbx_description
1 polymer ?
#
loop_
_entity_poly.entity_id
_entity_poly.type
_entity_poly.pdbx_seq_one_letter_code
_entity_poly.pdbx_strand_id
1 'polypeptide(L)'
;MSLENVAKLKFLVVPLGSSPEDEASDATAGNAFMIPKKEISTVPDMGKWKRSQAYADYMGFILTLNESVKGKKFTCEYKVSQTVEKLLDLLATLDQWINETPPIDQPSRFGNKAFRTWFSKLDQEADVLVAGVLPADKAAAASEIAVYLKESVGNPTRIDYGTGHEAAFAAFLCCLCKVGALRVDDQLAIVFKVFDRYLSVMRKLQKTYRMEPAGSQGVWGLDDFQFLPFIWGSSQFVDHPTLEPRHFINERVVNEHHQEYMFLECIKFINEMKTGPFAEHSNQLWNISAVPSWSKVNQGLIKMYKAECLEKFPVIQHFRFGSLLSIQPVTP
;
A
#
# COMPACT_ATOMS: atom_id res chain seq x y z
N MET A 1 17.33 22.16 -1.36
CA MET A 1 16.73 20.95 -1.97
C MET A 1 16.02 20.20 -0.85
N SER A 2 14.73 19.85 -0.97
CA SER A 2 14.04 19.16 0.14
C SER A 2 14.63 17.75 0.34
N LEU A 3 14.65 17.24 1.57
CA LEU A 3 15.05 15.85 1.89
C LEU A 3 14.30 14.82 1.02
N GLU A 4 13.09 15.15 0.58
CA GLU A 4 12.27 14.35 -0.33
C GLU A 4 12.86 14.21 -1.74
N ASN A 5 13.56 15.23 -2.26
CA ASN A 5 14.26 15.13 -3.54
C ASN A 5 15.50 14.24 -3.44
N VAL A 6 16.16 14.20 -2.27
CA VAL A 6 17.31 13.32 -2.02
C VAL A 6 16.85 11.85 -1.91
N ALA A 7 15.69 11.58 -1.29
CA ALA A 7 15.11 10.24 -1.23
C ALA A 7 14.63 9.72 -2.60
N LYS A 8 14.04 10.58 -3.43
CA LYS A 8 13.73 10.26 -4.85
C LYS A 8 14.99 9.88 -5.64
N LEU A 9 16.11 10.59 -5.42
CA LEU A 9 17.39 10.25 -6.05
C LEU A 9 17.96 8.92 -5.53
N LYS A 10 17.92 8.64 -4.21
CA LYS A 10 18.49 7.40 -3.64
C LYS A 10 17.72 6.13 -4.04
N PHE A 11 16.43 6.20 -4.39
CA PHE A 11 15.66 5.05 -4.92
C PHE A 11 15.96 4.74 -6.40
N LEU A 12 16.56 5.66 -7.14
CA LEU A 12 16.76 5.60 -8.60
C LEU A 12 18.21 5.42 -9.06
N VAL A 13 19.20 5.50 -8.15
CA VAL A 13 20.61 5.32 -8.52
C VAL A 13 21.03 3.86 -8.35
N VAL A 14 21.00 3.11 -9.45
CA VAL A 14 22.05 2.13 -9.74
C VAL A 14 23.18 2.93 -10.41
N PRO A 15 24.46 2.83 -10.00
CA PRO A 15 25.52 3.58 -10.66
C PRO A 15 25.60 3.16 -12.13
N LEU A 16 25.46 4.12 -13.04
CA LEU A 16 25.78 3.95 -14.45
C LEU A 16 27.31 3.84 -14.58
N GLY A 17 27.79 2.61 -14.81
CA GLY A 17 29.12 2.32 -15.34
C GLY A 17 30.29 2.76 -14.48
N SER A 18 30.78 1.85 -13.62
CA SER A 18 32.16 1.87 -13.14
C SER A 18 32.81 0.52 -13.44
N SER A 19 34.09 0.56 -13.81
CA SER A 19 34.95 -0.54 -14.22
C SER A 19 34.97 -1.72 -13.24
N PRO A 20 35.38 -2.93 -13.67
CA PRO A 20 35.28 -4.18 -12.89
C PRO A 20 36.11 -4.22 -11.59
N GLU A 21 36.83 -3.15 -11.27
CA GLU A 21 37.76 -3.08 -10.13
C GLU A 21 37.21 -2.23 -8.96
N ASP A 22 36.06 -1.56 -9.13
CA ASP A 22 35.41 -0.75 -8.07
C ASP A 22 34.18 -1.41 -7.42
N GLU A 23 33.82 -2.65 -7.79
CA GLU A 23 32.67 -3.38 -7.22
C GLU A 23 32.92 -3.99 -5.81
N ALA A 24 34.09 -3.76 -5.20
CA ALA A 24 34.45 -4.39 -3.93
C ALA A 24 34.23 -3.53 -2.67
N SER A 25 33.81 -2.26 -2.77
CA SER A 25 33.65 -1.45 -1.56
C SER A 25 32.76 -0.22 -1.74
N ASP A 26 31.44 -0.37 -1.70
CA ASP A 26 30.61 0.43 -0.79
C ASP A 26 29.15 -0.07 -0.70
N ALA A 27 28.59 -0.02 0.50
CA ALA A 27 27.17 -0.28 0.86
C ALA A 27 26.65 -1.71 1.15
N THR A 28 27.49 -2.64 1.59
CA THR A 28 27.05 -3.75 2.47
C THR A 28 27.84 -3.79 3.77
N ALA A 29 27.88 -2.66 4.49
CA ALA A 29 28.16 -2.72 5.92
C ALA A 29 27.03 -3.54 6.57
N GLY A 30 27.38 -4.70 7.11
CA GLY A 30 26.48 -5.73 7.60
C GLY A 30 25.53 -5.26 8.71
N ASN A 31 24.41 -4.67 8.34
CA ASN A 31 23.24 -4.63 9.21
C ASN A 31 22.55 -5.98 9.07
N ALA A 32 22.77 -6.86 10.03
CA ALA A 32 21.99 -8.08 10.17
C ALA A 32 20.49 -7.71 10.19
N PHE A 33 19.68 -8.44 9.41
CA PHE A 33 18.22 -8.30 9.45
C PHE A 33 17.71 -8.53 10.88
N MET A 34 16.64 -7.83 11.23
CA MET A 34 16.05 -7.91 12.57
C MET A 34 14.53 -7.98 12.49
N ILE A 35 13.91 -8.62 13.48
CA ILE A 35 12.45 -8.67 13.57
C ILE A 35 11.92 -7.25 13.86
N PRO A 36 11.06 -6.69 12.97
CA PRO A 36 10.52 -5.36 13.16
C PRO A 36 9.73 -5.21 14.46
N LYS A 37 9.95 -4.11 15.17
CA LYS A 37 9.33 -3.84 16.48
C LYS A 37 8.57 -2.52 16.50
N LYS A 38 7.73 -2.33 17.52
CA LYS A 38 6.98 -1.08 17.70
C LYS A 38 7.89 -0.01 18.30
N GLU A 39 7.90 1.18 17.71
CA GLU A 39 8.68 2.34 18.19
C GLU A 39 7.82 3.60 18.43
N ILE A 40 6.55 3.58 18.01
CA ILE A 40 5.60 4.69 18.20
C ILE A 40 4.60 4.28 19.28
N SER A 41 4.89 4.59 20.55
CA SER A 41 4.05 4.20 21.68
C SER A 41 3.25 5.37 22.26
N THR A 42 3.72 6.59 22.06
CA THR A 42 3.09 7.82 22.55
C THR A 42 3.09 8.92 21.49
N VAL A 43 2.25 9.94 21.64
CA VAL A 43 2.20 11.08 20.70
C VAL A 43 3.57 11.77 20.49
N PRO A 44 4.41 11.97 21.53
CA PRO A 44 5.78 12.49 21.33
C PRO A 44 6.66 11.66 20.39
N ASP A 45 6.46 10.34 20.29
CA ASP A 45 7.24 9.48 19.38
C ASP A 45 6.97 9.78 17.90
N MET A 46 5.87 10.46 17.57
CA MET A 46 5.58 10.91 16.21
C MET A 46 6.69 11.81 15.65
N GLY A 47 7.40 12.55 16.50
CA GLY A 47 8.55 13.33 16.07
C GLY A 47 9.72 12.46 15.59
N LYS A 48 9.95 11.30 16.23
CA LYS A 48 10.97 10.32 15.82
C LYS A 48 10.60 9.73 14.47
N TRP A 49 9.35 9.29 14.32
CA TRP A 49 8.80 8.77 13.07
C TRP A 49 9.01 9.73 11.89
N LYS A 50 8.56 11.00 12.00
CA LYS A 50 8.68 11.99 10.91
C LYS A 50 10.12 12.29 10.48
N ARG A 51 11.10 12.06 11.36
CA ARG A 51 12.54 12.27 11.08
C ARG A 51 13.28 10.98 10.73
N SER A 52 12.60 9.84 10.74
CA SER A 52 13.24 8.53 10.56
C SER A 52 13.59 8.24 9.11
N GLN A 53 14.58 7.36 8.92
CA GLN A 53 14.91 6.79 7.61
C GLN A 53 13.72 6.02 7.04
N ALA A 54 12.97 5.29 7.88
CA ALA A 54 11.75 4.59 7.49
C ALA A 54 10.72 5.52 6.83
N TYR A 55 10.44 6.68 7.43
CA TYR A 55 9.49 7.64 6.86
C TYR A 55 9.97 8.20 5.52
N ALA A 56 11.26 8.56 5.44
CA ALA A 56 11.87 9.08 4.22
C ALA A 56 11.82 8.05 3.08
N ASP A 57 12.18 6.80 3.37
CA ASP A 57 12.17 5.71 2.41
C ASP A 57 10.75 5.36 1.97
N TYR A 58 9.83 5.25 2.93
CA TYR A 58 8.42 4.96 2.67
C TYR A 58 7.79 6.04 1.78
N MET A 59 7.94 7.32 2.12
CA MET A 59 7.41 8.41 1.30
C MET A 59 8.10 8.49 -0.06
N GLY A 60 9.41 8.25 -0.13
CA GLY A 60 10.15 8.17 -1.38
C GLY A 60 9.59 7.10 -2.32
N PHE A 61 9.30 5.90 -1.77
CA PHE A 61 8.67 4.80 -2.49
C PHE A 61 7.28 5.18 -3.03
N ILE A 62 6.38 5.70 -2.19
CA ILE A 62 5.02 6.10 -2.60
C ILE A 62 5.06 7.14 -3.73
N LEU A 63 5.93 8.15 -3.61
CA LEU A 63 6.05 9.22 -4.61
C LEU A 63 6.71 8.74 -5.91
N THR A 64 7.63 7.78 -5.84
CA THR A 64 8.26 7.17 -7.02
C THR A 64 7.24 6.39 -7.82
N LEU A 65 6.44 5.54 -7.15
CA LEU A 65 5.35 4.82 -7.79
C LEU A 65 4.25 5.75 -8.31
N ASN A 66 3.97 6.85 -7.61
CA ASN A 66 3.02 7.85 -8.07
C ASN A 66 3.45 8.49 -9.40
N GLU A 67 4.74 8.80 -9.57
CA GLU A 67 5.23 9.34 -10.83
C GLU A 67 5.27 8.28 -11.94
N SER A 68 5.61 7.02 -11.61
CA SER A 68 5.69 5.96 -12.61
C SER A 68 4.35 5.71 -13.31
N VAL A 69 3.23 5.73 -12.58
CA VAL A 69 1.88 5.49 -13.12
C VAL A 69 1.21 6.71 -13.77
N LYS A 70 1.87 7.87 -13.73
CA LYS A 70 1.31 9.13 -14.23
C LYS A 70 0.89 9.04 -15.69
N GLY A 71 -0.36 9.38 -15.97
CA GLY A 71 -0.95 9.38 -17.33
C GLY A 71 -1.09 7.99 -17.96
N LYS A 72 -1.01 6.90 -17.19
CA LYS A 72 -1.02 5.53 -17.72
C LYS A 72 -2.24 4.74 -17.23
N LYS A 73 -2.85 3.99 -18.13
CA LYS A 73 -3.95 3.05 -17.86
C LYS A 73 -3.40 1.73 -17.33
N PHE A 74 -4.24 0.94 -16.66
CA PHE A 74 -3.91 -0.45 -16.29
C PHE A 74 -3.49 -1.32 -17.47
N THR A 75 -4.02 -1.02 -18.65
CA THR A 75 -3.82 -1.77 -19.89
C THR A 75 -2.58 -1.33 -20.69
N CYS A 76 -1.79 -0.37 -20.21
CA CYS A 76 -0.54 -0.03 -20.89
C CYS A 76 0.45 -1.19 -20.85
N GLU A 77 1.41 -1.21 -21.78
CA GLU A 77 2.45 -2.23 -21.79
C GLU A 77 3.48 -1.96 -20.68
N TYR A 78 3.77 -3.01 -19.90
CA TYR A 78 4.85 -3.01 -18.91
C TYR A 78 5.35 -4.44 -18.70
N LYS A 79 6.61 -4.56 -18.26
CA LYS A 79 7.22 -5.86 -17.97
C LYS A 79 6.63 -6.44 -16.69
N VAL A 80 6.52 -7.76 -16.67
CA VAL A 80 6.17 -8.54 -15.48
C VAL A 80 7.36 -9.46 -15.22
N SER A 81 8.10 -9.20 -14.14
CA SER A 81 9.22 -10.05 -13.74
C SER A 81 8.76 -11.30 -13.00
N GLN A 82 9.67 -12.27 -12.87
CA GLN A 82 9.42 -13.48 -12.08
C GLN A 82 9.08 -13.15 -10.61
N THR A 83 9.68 -12.11 -10.02
CA THR A 83 9.35 -11.67 -8.66
C THR A 83 7.90 -11.18 -8.58
N VAL A 84 7.42 -10.46 -9.60
CA VAL A 84 6.03 -10.01 -9.69
C VAL A 84 5.09 -11.21 -9.83
N GLU A 85 5.41 -12.20 -10.67
CA GLU A 85 4.59 -13.42 -10.79
C GLU A 85 4.47 -14.15 -9.45
N LYS A 86 5.59 -14.35 -8.74
CA LYS A 86 5.59 -14.96 -7.41
C LYS A 86 4.77 -14.18 -6.38
N LEU A 87 4.75 -12.85 -6.46
CA LEU A 87 3.88 -12.01 -5.63
C LEU A 87 2.39 -12.22 -5.94
N LEU A 88 2.05 -12.42 -7.21
CA LEU A 88 0.68 -12.73 -7.61
C LEU A 88 0.26 -14.12 -7.12
N ASP A 89 1.16 -15.12 -7.16
CA ASP A 89 0.93 -16.45 -6.61
C ASP A 89 0.76 -16.42 -5.09
N LEU A 90 1.56 -15.61 -4.39
CA LEU A 90 1.39 -15.36 -2.96
C LEU A 90 -0.01 -14.78 -2.69
N LEU A 91 -0.43 -13.74 -3.40
CA LEU A 91 -1.76 -13.15 -3.22
C LEU A 91 -2.90 -14.11 -3.62
N ALA A 92 -2.68 -14.96 -4.62
CA ALA A 92 -3.62 -16.01 -4.99
C ALA A 92 -3.76 -17.08 -3.88
N THR A 93 -2.67 -17.40 -3.19
CA THR A 93 -2.70 -18.30 -2.02
C THR A 93 -3.53 -17.69 -0.89
N LEU A 94 -3.32 -16.40 -0.58
CA LEU A 94 -4.11 -15.67 0.41
C LEU A 94 -5.60 -15.66 0.07
N ASP A 95 -5.94 -15.43 -1.20
CA ASP A 95 -7.32 -15.46 -1.72
C ASP A 95 -7.95 -16.86 -1.62
N GLN A 96 -7.18 -17.89 -1.94
CA GLN A 96 -7.62 -19.28 -1.86
C GLN A 96 -7.93 -19.69 -0.41
N TRP A 97 -7.14 -19.24 0.56
CA TRP A 97 -7.44 -19.47 1.97
C TRP A 97 -8.75 -18.83 2.42
N ILE A 98 -9.22 -17.75 1.77
CA ILE A 98 -10.55 -17.18 2.05
C ILE A 98 -11.63 -18.18 1.67
N ASN A 99 -11.50 -18.84 0.51
CA ASN A 99 -12.45 -19.86 0.05
C ASN A 99 -12.48 -21.07 1.01
N GLU A 100 -11.31 -21.47 1.50
CA GLU A 100 -11.16 -22.59 2.44
C GLU A 100 -11.57 -22.27 3.87
N THR A 101 -11.82 -20.99 4.17
CA THR A 101 -12.16 -20.53 5.52
C THR A 101 -13.47 -19.75 5.46
N PRO A 102 -14.60 -20.42 5.15
CA PRO A 102 -15.88 -19.75 5.00
C PRO A 102 -16.34 -19.06 6.29
N PRO A 103 -17.16 -18.00 6.21
CA PRO A 103 -17.75 -17.35 7.38
C PRO A 103 -18.53 -18.36 8.23
N ILE A 104 -18.34 -18.27 9.55
CA ILE A 104 -19.09 -19.11 10.50
C ILE A 104 -20.37 -18.40 10.94
N ASP A 105 -21.38 -19.19 11.32
CA ASP A 105 -22.53 -18.64 12.02
C ASP A 105 -22.10 -18.12 13.40
N GLN A 106 -22.53 -16.91 13.74
CA GLN A 106 -22.18 -16.27 14.99
C GLN A 106 -23.28 -15.29 15.42
N PRO A 107 -23.51 -15.13 16.74
CA PRO A 107 -24.50 -14.19 17.24
C PRO A 107 -24.10 -12.72 17.05
N SER A 108 -22.81 -12.44 16.86
CA SER A 108 -22.31 -11.07 16.68
C SER A 108 -22.55 -10.57 15.25
N ARG A 109 -23.14 -9.37 15.14
CA ARG A 109 -23.31 -8.65 13.88
C ARG A 109 -22.03 -8.00 13.33
N PHE A 110 -20.99 -7.91 14.16
CA PHE A 110 -19.68 -7.33 13.81
C PHE A 110 -18.80 -8.36 13.09
N GLY A 111 -17.51 -8.07 12.94
CA GLY A 111 -16.56 -8.91 12.21
C GLY A 111 -16.69 -10.41 12.48
N ASN A 112 -16.62 -11.21 11.41
CA ASN A 112 -16.78 -12.66 11.45
C ASN A 112 -15.50 -13.33 11.98
N LYS A 113 -15.64 -14.16 13.02
CA LYS A 113 -14.50 -14.80 13.70
C LYS A 113 -13.71 -15.77 12.81
N ALA A 114 -14.26 -16.24 11.68
CA ALA A 114 -13.52 -17.02 10.70
C ALA A 114 -12.28 -16.29 10.16
N PHE A 115 -12.26 -14.95 10.20
CA PHE A 115 -11.07 -14.16 9.89
C PHE A 115 -9.87 -14.52 10.76
N ARG A 116 -10.08 -14.91 12.04
CA ARG A 116 -8.98 -15.32 12.93
C ARG A 116 -8.35 -16.63 12.46
N THR A 117 -9.16 -17.56 11.96
CA THR A 117 -8.68 -18.80 11.37
C THR A 117 -7.88 -18.52 10.11
N TRP A 118 -8.38 -17.66 9.23
CA TRP A 118 -7.67 -17.23 8.02
C TRP A 118 -6.34 -16.54 8.37
N PHE A 119 -6.35 -15.60 9.31
CA PHE A 119 -5.16 -14.88 9.75
C PHE A 119 -4.14 -15.82 10.40
N SER A 120 -4.59 -16.83 11.15
CA SER A 120 -3.69 -17.81 11.76
C SER A 120 -2.93 -18.63 10.71
N LYS A 121 -3.53 -18.93 9.55
CA LYS A 121 -2.81 -19.55 8.43
C LYS A 121 -1.71 -18.61 7.93
N LEU A 122 -2.04 -17.34 7.71
CA LEU A 122 -1.07 -16.34 7.30
C LEU A 122 0.08 -16.19 8.30
N ASP A 123 -0.20 -16.13 9.61
CA ASP A 123 0.84 -15.95 10.62
C ASP A 123 1.85 -17.11 10.66
N GLN A 124 1.38 -18.34 10.39
CA GLN A 124 2.22 -19.55 10.33
C GLN A 124 3.03 -19.64 9.03
N GLU A 125 2.47 -19.20 7.91
CA GLU A 125 3.03 -19.43 6.57
C GLU A 125 3.75 -18.19 5.98
N ALA A 126 3.64 -17.01 6.60
CA ALA A 126 4.16 -15.76 6.03
C ALA A 126 5.65 -15.82 5.68
N ASP A 127 6.49 -16.38 6.56
CA ASP A 127 7.93 -16.53 6.32
C ASP A 127 8.21 -17.39 5.08
N VAL A 128 7.48 -18.49 4.91
CA VAL A 128 7.60 -19.41 3.76
C VAL A 128 7.14 -18.72 2.48
N LEU A 129 5.99 -18.05 2.53
CA LEU A 129 5.45 -17.30 1.40
C LEU A 129 6.43 -16.23 0.91
N VAL A 130 6.99 -15.44 1.83
CA VAL A 130 7.96 -14.39 1.49
C VAL A 130 9.28 -14.96 1.00
N ALA A 131 9.78 -16.05 1.61
CA ALA A 131 10.97 -16.75 1.13
C ALA A 131 10.79 -17.26 -0.31
N GLY A 132 9.59 -17.73 -0.67
CA GLY A 132 9.27 -18.16 -2.04
C GLY A 132 9.32 -17.03 -3.08
N VAL A 133 8.99 -15.80 -2.67
CA VAL A 133 9.09 -14.59 -3.51
C VAL A 133 10.55 -14.16 -3.71
N LEU A 134 11.37 -14.25 -2.66
CA LEU A 134 12.73 -13.75 -2.67
C LEU A 134 13.68 -14.60 -3.55
N PRO A 135 14.65 -13.96 -4.23
CA PRO A 135 15.82 -14.66 -4.75
C PRO A 135 16.61 -15.37 -3.64
N ALA A 136 17.30 -16.46 -3.96
CA ALA A 136 17.99 -17.30 -2.98
C ALA A 136 19.06 -16.53 -2.19
N ASP A 137 19.78 -15.60 -2.83
CA ASP A 137 20.79 -14.74 -2.21
C ASP A 137 20.20 -13.67 -1.27
N LYS A 138 18.87 -13.52 -1.24
CA LYS A 138 18.14 -12.57 -0.38
C LYS A 138 17.31 -13.26 0.71
N ALA A 139 17.36 -14.59 0.83
CA ALA A 139 16.52 -15.36 1.74
C ALA A 139 16.63 -14.93 3.22
N ALA A 140 17.79 -14.42 3.65
CA ALA A 140 18.01 -13.92 5.01
C ALA A 140 17.08 -12.75 5.40
N ALA A 141 16.51 -12.03 4.43
CA ALA A 141 15.58 -10.93 4.67
C ALA A 141 14.14 -11.40 4.95
N ALA A 142 13.81 -12.68 4.69
CA ALA A 142 12.44 -13.17 4.65
C ALA A 142 11.68 -12.89 5.95
N SER A 143 12.25 -13.22 7.11
CA SER A 143 11.58 -13.05 8.40
C SER A 143 11.34 -11.59 8.77
N GLU A 144 12.21 -10.68 8.38
CA GLU A 144 11.98 -9.24 8.58
C GLU A 144 10.84 -8.74 7.68
N ILE A 145 10.86 -9.12 6.40
CA ILE A 145 9.87 -8.70 5.40
C ILE A 145 8.48 -9.29 5.68
N ALA A 146 8.42 -10.54 6.16
CA ALA A 146 7.19 -11.25 6.49
C ALA A 146 6.36 -10.53 7.57
N VAL A 147 6.99 -9.80 8.49
CA VAL A 147 6.25 -9.02 9.49
C VAL A 147 5.39 -7.95 8.83
N TYR A 148 5.87 -7.28 7.78
CA TYR A 148 5.09 -6.28 7.05
C TYR A 148 3.90 -6.91 6.31
N LEU A 149 4.08 -8.11 5.73
CA LEU A 149 2.98 -8.86 5.12
C LEU A 149 1.89 -9.21 6.16
N LYS A 150 2.29 -9.70 7.33
CA LYS A 150 1.35 -10.05 8.40
C LYS A 150 0.57 -8.85 8.94
N GLU A 151 1.21 -7.69 9.03
CA GLU A 151 0.56 -6.44 9.47
C GLU A 151 -0.30 -5.80 8.37
N SER A 152 -0.31 -6.35 7.13
CA SER A 152 -0.94 -5.71 5.97
C SER A 152 -2.40 -6.09 5.69
N VAL A 153 -2.99 -6.99 6.46
CA VAL A 153 -4.27 -7.63 6.10
C VAL A 153 -5.40 -7.42 7.11
N GLY A 154 -5.19 -6.56 8.11
CA GLY A 154 -6.14 -6.28 9.19
C GLY A 154 -5.72 -6.85 10.54
N ASN A 155 -6.53 -6.61 11.57
CA ASN A 155 -6.25 -7.06 12.92
C ASN A 155 -7.13 -8.27 13.34
N PRO A 156 -6.56 -9.42 13.74
CA PRO A 156 -7.36 -10.62 14.06
C PRO A 156 -8.20 -10.46 15.34
N THR A 157 -7.76 -9.64 16.29
CA THR A 157 -8.49 -9.43 17.54
C THR A 157 -9.74 -8.60 17.30
N ARG A 158 -9.56 -7.44 16.65
CA ARG A 158 -10.63 -6.46 16.37
C ARG A 158 -11.46 -6.79 15.13
N ILE A 159 -10.91 -7.60 14.22
CA ILE A 159 -11.51 -7.95 12.93
C ILE A 159 -11.82 -6.67 12.13
N ASP A 160 -10.83 -5.79 12.10
CA ASP A 160 -10.87 -4.52 11.40
C ASP A 160 -9.72 -4.39 10.39
N TYR A 161 -9.89 -3.49 9.42
CA TYR A 161 -8.91 -3.16 8.41
C TYR A 161 -8.96 -1.65 8.15
N GLY A 162 -7.82 -1.03 7.79
CA GLY A 162 -7.77 0.37 7.45
C GLY A 162 -6.41 0.78 6.89
N THR A 163 -6.20 2.08 6.74
CA THR A 163 -5.05 2.66 6.02
C THR A 163 -3.68 2.36 6.64
N GLY A 164 -3.62 2.02 7.93
CA GLY A 164 -2.40 1.52 8.56
C GLY A 164 -1.96 0.15 8.04
N HIS A 165 -2.91 -0.73 7.73
CA HIS A 165 -2.65 -2.04 7.13
C HIS A 165 -2.28 -1.91 5.66
N GLU A 166 -2.97 -1.04 4.92
CA GLU A 166 -2.59 -0.66 3.55
C GLU A 166 -1.15 -0.13 3.50
N ALA A 167 -0.78 0.73 4.45
CA ALA A 167 0.59 1.23 4.57
C ALA A 167 1.62 0.13 4.87
N ALA A 168 1.25 -0.89 5.66
CA ALA A 168 2.11 -2.04 5.88
C ALA A 168 2.31 -2.87 4.61
N PHE A 169 1.32 -2.96 3.71
CA PHE A 169 1.52 -3.61 2.40
C PHE A 169 2.48 -2.81 1.51
N ALA A 170 2.34 -1.49 1.48
CA ALA A 170 3.29 -0.64 0.76
C ALA A 170 4.70 -0.71 1.36
N ALA A 171 4.82 -0.85 2.69
CA ALA A 171 6.09 -1.09 3.37
C ALA A 171 6.70 -2.46 3.00
N PHE A 172 5.88 -3.51 2.91
CA PHE A 172 6.29 -4.84 2.41
C PHE A 172 6.91 -4.75 1.00
N LEU A 173 6.23 -4.07 0.06
CA LEU A 173 6.74 -3.85 -1.30
C LEU A 173 7.99 -2.97 -1.34
N CYS A 174 8.04 -1.95 -0.49
CA CYS A 174 9.23 -1.09 -0.32
C CYS A 174 10.44 -1.93 0.15
N CYS A 175 10.26 -2.81 1.13
CA CYS A 175 11.32 -3.70 1.61
C CYS A 175 11.83 -4.64 0.50
N LEU A 176 10.95 -5.19 -0.33
CA LEU A 176 11.33 -5.99 -1.50
C LEU A 176 12.17 -5.20 -2.52
N CYS A 177 11.87 -3.91 -2.72
CA CYS A 177 12.70 -3.02 -3.53
C CYS A 177 14.06 -2.76 -2.87
N LYS A 178 14.09 -2.51 -1.55
CA LYS A 178 15.33 -2.23 -0.81
C LYS A 178 16.32 -3.40 -0.81
N VAL A 179 15.85 -4.64 -0.79
CA VAL A 179 16.71 -5.83 -0.91
C VAL A 179 17.06 -6.17 -2.37
N GLY A 180 16.48 -5.46 -3.34
CA GLY A 180 16.71 -5.66 -4.77
C GLY A 180 15.97 -6.87 -5.36
N ALA A 181 14.92 -7.38 -4.70
CA ALA A 181 14.08 -8.43 -5.27
C ALA A 181 13.13 -7.85 -6.35
N LEU A 182 12.58 -6.66 -6.09
CA LEU A 182 11.90 -5.84 -7.09
C LEU A 182 12.84 -4.74 -7.60
N ARG A 183 12.76 -4.42 -8.88
CA ARG A 183 13.63 -3.45 -9.56
C ARG A 183 12.83 -2.26 -10.09
N VAL A 184 13.53 -1.24 -10.61
CA VAL A 184 12.92 -0.04 -11.21
C VAL A 184 11.97 -0.40 -12.36
N ASP A 185 12.33 -1.41 -13.16
CA ASP A 185 11.48 -1.90 -14.26
C ASP A 185 10.14 -2.51 -13.78
N ASP A 186 10.02 -2.89 -12.51
CA ASP A 186 8.80 -3.45 -11.94
C ASP A 186 7.81 -2.38 -11.45
N GLN A 187 8.18 -1.10 -11.41
CA GLN A 187 7.38 -0.04 -10.77
C GLN A 187 5.92 0.03 -11.25
N LEU A 188 5.69 -0.15 -12.55
CA LEU A 188 4.33 -0.22 -13.10
C LEU A 188 3.60 -1.47 -12.65
N ALA A 189 4.26 -2.63 -12.72
CA ALA A 189 3.67 -3.91 -12.32
C ALA A 189 3.38 -3.99 -10.81
N ILE A 190 4.18 -3.31 -9.98
CA ILE A 190 3.93 -3.17 -8.54
C ILE A 190 2.56 -2.53 -8.29
N VAL A 191 2.22 -1.46 -9.01
CA VAL A 191 0.94 -0.75 -8.81
C VAL A 191 -0.19 -1.45 -9.58
N PHE A 192 0.00 -1.66 -10.89
CA PHE A 192 -1.06 -2.10 -11.81
C PHE A 192 -1.34 -3.60 -11.78
N LYS A 193 -0.48 -4.42 -11.17
CA LYS A 193 -0.77 -5.85 -10.95
C LYS A 193 -0.76 -6.23 -9.49
N VAL A 194 0.35 -6.02 -8.78
CA VAL A 194 0.49 -6.54 -7.41
C VAL A 194 -0.46 -5.81 -6.46
N PHE A 195 -0.44 -4.48 -6.47
CA PHE A 195 -1.29 -3.70 -5.58
C PHE A 195 -2.77 -3.80 -5.96
N ASP A 196 -3.11 -3.80 -7.25
CA ASP A 196 -4.47 -4.04 -7.72
C ASP A 196 -5.00 -5.43 -7.27
N ARG A 197 -4.19 -6.48 -7.42
CA ARG A 197 -4.52 -7.81 -6.92
C ARG A 197 -4.67 -7.82 -5.40
N TYR A 198 -3.81 -7.13 -4.67
CA TYR A 198 -3.93 -6.98 -3.21
C TYR A 198 -5.25 -6.33 -2.82
N LEU A 199 -5.65 -5.22 -3.45
CA LEU A 199 -6.93 -4.55 -3.19
C LEU A 199 -8.11 -5.50 -3.45
N SER A 200 -8.04 -6.32 -4.49
CA SER A 200 -9.06 -7.34 -4.79
C SER A 200 -9.19 -8.37 -3.66
N VAL A 201 -8.06 -8.85 -3.12
CA VAL A 201 -8.04 -9.75 -1.95
C VAL A 201 -8.60 -9.04 -0.71
N MET A 202 -8.19 -7.80 -0.44
CA MET A 202 -8.64 -7.03 0.73
C MET A 202 -10.16 -6.77 0.67
N ARG A 203 -10.69 -6.39 -0.48
CA ARG A 203 -12.14 -6.22 -0.70
C ARG A 203 -12.91 -7.51 -0.45
N LYS A 204 -12.34 -8.66 -0.85
CA LYS A 204 -12.94 -9.97 -0.56
C LYS A 204 -12.91 -10.30 0.93
N LEU A 205 -11.81 -10.02 1.64
CA LEU A 205 -11.74 -10.16 3.11
C LEU A 205 -12.78 -9.29 3.81
N GLN A 206 -12.84 -8.00 3.43
CA GLN A 206 -13.78 -7.02 3.97
C GLN A 206 -15.23 -7.49 3.81
N LYS A 207 -15.62 -7.93 2.61
CA LYS A 207 -16.96 -8.46 2.31
C LYS A 207 -17.23 -9.78 3.04
N THR A 208 -16.33 -10.75 2.90
CA THR A 208 -16.51 -12.14 3.40
C THR A 208 -16.59 -12.17 4.92
N TYR A 209 -15.66 -11.48 5.59
CA TYR A 209 -15.58 -11.48 7.05
C TYR A 209 -16.20 -10.26 7.71
N ARG A 210 -16.91 -9.40 6.96
CA ARG A 210 -17.59 -8.21 7.48
C ARG A 210 -16.67 -7.34 8.33
N MET A 211 -15.45 -7.12 7.84
CA MET A 211 -14.42 -6.42 8.61
C MET A 211 -14.83 -4.98 8.86
N GLU A 212 -14.56 -4.49 10.07
CA GLU A 212 -14.88 -3.12 10.44
C GLU A 212 -13.81 -2.14 9.92
N PRO A 213 -14.18 -0.90 9.57
CA PRO A 213 -13.23 0.15 9.25
C PRO A 213 -12.37 0.56 10.46
N ALA A 214 -11.06 0.30 10.42
CA ALA A 214 -10.12 0.66 11.47
C ALA A 214 -9.79 2.16 11.42
N GLY A 215 -10.17 2.89 12.46
CA GLY A 215 -9.90 4.34 12.55
C GLY A 215 -10.73 5.20 11.58
N SER A 216 -11.85 4.67 11.07
CA SER A 216 -12.75 5.44 10.21
C SER A 216 -13.29 6.67 10.91
N GLN A 217 -13.34 7.77 10.16
CA GLN A 217 -14.00 9.01 10.56
C GLN A 217 -15.42 9.10 9.95
N GLY A 218 -15.96 7.99 9.45
CA GLY A 218 -17.21 7.95 8.69
C GLY A 218 -17.14 8.86 7.48
N VAL A 219 -18.13 9.73 7.33
CA VAL A 219 -18.25 10.71 6.23
C VAL A 219 -17.10 11.72 6.16
N TRP A 220 -16.27 11.82 7.21
CA TRP A 220 -15.12 12.72 7.28
C TRP A 220 -13.81 12.06 6.83
N GLY A 221 -13.79 10.73 6.64
CA GLY A 221 -12.68 10.02 6.03
C GLY A 221 -12.72 10.11 4.51
N LEU A 222 -11.59 9.84 3.85
CA LEU A 222 -11.53 9.75 2.39
C LEU A 222 -12.33 8.53 1.88
N ASP A 223 -12.05 7.38 2.49
CA ASP A 223 -12.68 6.07 2.25
C ASP A 223 -12.63 5.28 3.57
N ASP A 224 -13.46 4.24 3.70
CA ASP A 224 -13.53 3.46 4.94
C ASP A 224 -12.25 2.64 5.18
N PHE A 225 -11.55 2.23 4.12
CA PHE A 225 -10.48 1.26 4.20
C PHE A 225 -9.17 1.72 3.55
N GLN A 226 -9.22 2.39 2.39
CA GLN A 226 -8.08 2.60 1.51
C GLN A 226 -7.70 4.08 1.33
N PHE A 227 -6.46 4.36 0.96
CA PHE A 227 -6.01 5.71 0.62
C PHE A 227 -5.09 5.72 -0.61
N LEU A 228 -4.06 4.86 -0.63
CA LEU A 228 -3.08 4.79 -1.70
C LEU A 228 -3.65 4.63 -3.12
N PRO A 229 -4.73 3.86 -3.38
CA PRO A 229 -5.28 3.76 -4.74
C PRO A 229 -5.90 5.06 -5.24
N PHE A 230 -6.34 5.96 -4.35
CA PHE A 230 -6.77 7.29 -4.76
C PHE A 230 -5.59 8.20 -5.13
N ILE A 231 -4.44 8.04 -4.44
CA ILE A 231 -3.20 8.73 -4.82
C ILE A 231 -2.74 8.24 -6.20
N TRP A 232 -2.42 6.96 -6.33
CA TRP A 232 -1.89 6.42 -7.58
C TRP A 232 -2.91 6.48 -8.72
N GLY A 233 -4.18 6.21 -8.44
CA GLY A 233 -5.26 6.33 -9.41
C GLY A 233 -5.48 7.76 -9.91
N SER A 234 -5.37 8.78 -9.05
CA SER A 234 -5.47 10.18 -9.52
C SER A 234 -4.27 10.58 -10.38
N SER A 235 -3.10 9.96 -10.18
CA SER A 235 -1.93 10.17 -11.03
C SER A 235 -2.15 9.62 -12.45
N GLN A 236 -2.86 8.49 -12.61
CA GLN A 236 -3.22 7.93 -13.92
C GLN A 236 -3.99 8.93 -14.80
N PHE A 237 -4.77 9.82 -14.16
CA PHE A 237 -5.59 10.83 -14.84
C PHE A 237 -4.91 12.17 -15.08
N VAL A 238 -3.66 12.36 -14.66
CA VAL A 238 -2.96 13.63 -14.95
C VAL A 238 -2.86 13.80 -16.47
N ASP A 239 -3.28 14.98 -16.94
CA ASP A 239 -3.37 15.35 -18.35
C ASP A 239 -4.33 14.48 -19.19
N HIS A 240 -5.29 13.79 -18.54
CA HIS A 240 -6.31 13.01 -19.24
C HIS A 240 -7.19 13.92 -20.15
N PRO A 241 -7.43 13.55 -21.42
CA PRO A 241 -8.01 14.46 -22.42
C PRO A 241 -9.47 14.85 -22.17
N THR A 242 -10.26 14.00 -21.50
CA THR A 242 -11.72 14.18 -21.36
C THR A 242 -12.24 14.02 -19.93
N LEU A 243 -11.82 12.97 -19.23
CA LEU A 243 -12.22 12.71 -17.85
C LEU A 243 -11.52 13.65 -16.86
N GLU A 244 -12.28 14.60 -16.33
CA GLU A 244 -11.97 15.48 -15.18
C GLU A 244 -12.46 14.89 -13.83
N PRO A 245 -11.99 15.39 -12.67
CA PRO A 245 -12.40 14.92 -11.34
C PRO A 245 -13.93 14.86 -11.13
N ARG A 246 -14.68 15.84 -11.61
CA ARG A 246 -16.15 15.85 -11.48
C ARG A 246 -16.86 14.65 -12.10
N HIS A 247 -16.20 13.87 -12.94
CA HIS A 247 -16.82 12.71 -13.59
C HIS A 247 -16.81 11.44 -12.74
N PHE A 248 -15.94 11.32 -11.72
CA PHE A 248 -15.91 10.07 -10.94
C PHE A 248 -17.16 9.86 -10.08
N ILE A 249 -17.96 10.90 -9.84
CA ILE A 249 -19.28 10.79 -9.17
C ILE A 249 -20.40 10.36 -10.14
N ASN A 250 -20.14 10.30 -11.45
CA ASN A 250 -21.10 9.82 -12.43
C ASN A 250 -20.96 8.31 -12.59
N GLU A 251 -21.96 7.57 -12.11
CA GLU A 251 -21.96 6.10 -12.12
C GLU A 251 -21.77 5.49 -13.52
N ARG A 252 -22.30 6.14 -14.57
CA ARG A 252 -22.09 5.68 -15.95
C ARG A 252 -20.62 5.72 -16.35
N VAL A 253 -19.94 6.84 -16.05
CA VAL A 253 -18.50 7.00 -16.34
C VAL A 253 -17.68 5.97 -15.56
N VAL A 254 -18.03 5.74 -14.30
CA VAL A 254 -17.37 4.72 -13.47
C VAL A 254 -17.53 3.34 -14.11
N ASN A 255 -18.76 2.93 -14.45
CA ASN A 255 -19.03 1.63 -15.06
C ASN A 255 -18.38 1.44 -16.44
N GLU A 256 -18.21 2.51 -17.22
CA GLU A 256 -17.57 2.45 -18.54
C GLU A 256 -16.03 2.37 -18.46
N HIS A 257 -15.40 2.92 -17.41
CA HIS A 257 -13.94 3.12 -17.38
C HIS A 257 -13.20 2.51 -16.18
N HIS A 258 -13.88 1.91 -15.20
CA HIS A 258 -13.23 1.43 -13.97
C HIS A 258 -12.12 0.40 -14.23
N GLN A 259 -12.26 -0.45 -15.25
CA GLN A 259 -11.27 -1.47 -15.62
C GLN A 259 -9.95 -0.89 -16.13
N GLU A 260 -9.89 0.40 -16.46
CA GLU A 260 -8.69 1.07 -16.94
C GLU A 260 -7.98 1.90 -15.86
N TYR A 261 -8.69 2.25 -14.77
CA TYR A 261 -8.26 3.24 -13.80
C TYR A 261 -8.57 2.85 -12.35
N MET A 262 -7.52 2.74 -11.53
CA MET A 262 -7.58 2.35 -10.12
C MET A 262 -8.49 3.24 -9.28
N PHE A 263 -8.50 4.55 -9.55
CA PHE A 263 -9.36 5.49 -8.82
C PHE A 263 -10.84 5.14 -9.02
N LEU A 264 -11.24 4.91 -10.28
CA LEU A 264 -12.63 4.60 -10.62
C LEU A 264 -13.03 3.21 -10.14
N GLU A 265 -12.10 2.25 -10.13
CA GLU A 265 -12.30 0.93 -9.53
C GLU A 265 -12.60 1.02 -8.02
N CYS A 266 -11.96 1.93 -7.28
CA CYS A 266 -12.33 2.20 -5.89
C CYS A 266 -13.71 2.85 -5.76
N ILE A 267 -14.06 3.80 -6.64
CA ILE A 267 -15.40 4.40 -6.64
C ILE A 267 -16.47 3.36 -6.95
N LYS A 268 -16.21 2.45 -7.90
CA LYS A 268 -17.11 1.33 -8.22
C LYS A 268 -17.40 0.50 -6.97
N PHE A 269 -16.36 0.16 -6.20
CA PHE A 269 -16.50 -0.58 -4.96
C PHE A 269 -17.32 0.19 -3.91
N ILE A 270 -17.09 1.50 -3.75
CA ILE A 270 -17.88 2.35 -2.85
C ILE A 270 -19.37 2.30 -3.22
N ASN A 271 -19.70 2.45 -4.51
CA ASN A 271 -21.08 2.45 -4.99
C ASN A 271 -21.77 1.08 -4.81
N GLU A 272 -21.02 -0.02 -4.75
CA GLU A 272 -21.57 -1.34 -4.43
C GLU A 272 -21.84 -1.53 -2.93
N MET A 273 -21.02 -0.90 -2.09
CA MET A 273 -21.03 -1.12 -0.64
C MET A 273 -21.93 -0.15 0.11
N LYS A 274 -22.12 1.05 -0.43
CA LYS A 274 -22.88 2.13 0.21
C LYS A 274 -24.12 2.47 -0.62
N THR A 275 -25.22 2.70 0.07
CA THR A 275 -26.51 3.06 -0.55
C THR A 275 -26.85 4.51 -0.24
N GLY A 276 -27.52 5.19 -1.17
CA GLY A 276 -27.94 6.57 -1.02
C GLY A 276 -27.08 7.56 -1.83
N PRO A 277 -27.32 8.87 -1.71
CA PRO A 277 -26.57 9.88 -2.43
C PRO A 277 -25.07 9.86 -2.08
N PHE A 278 -24.21 9.93 -3.09
CA PHE A 278 -22.75 9.88 -2.91
C PHE A 278 -22.22 10.95 -1.93
N ALA A 279 -22.80 12.15 -1.98
CA ALA A 279 -22.48 13.25 -1.08
C ALA A 279 -22.74 12.94 0.41
N GLU A 280 -23.71 12.07 0.71
CA GLU A 280 -24.08 11.73 2.09
C GLU A 280 -23.17 10.68 2.70
N HIS A 281 -22.72 9.71 1.91
CA HIS A 281 -21.94 8.57 2.43
C HIS A 281 -20.43 8.66 2.13
N SER A 282 -20.01 9.55 1.22
CA SER A 282 -18.63 9.75 0.77
C SER A 282 -18.32 11.24 0.56
N ASN A 283 -18.68 12.09 1.52
CA ASN A 283 -18.62 13.55 1.42
C ASN A 283 -17.23 14.12 1.08
N GLN A 284 -16.14 13.55 1.61
CA GLN A 284 -14.78 14.00 1.25
C GLN A 284 -14.47 13.78 -0.23
N LEU A 285 -14.76 12.58 -0.76
CA LEU A 285 -14.63 12.30 -2.19
C LEU A 285 -15.57 13.18 -3.01
N TRP A 286 -16.80 13.43 -2.55
CA TRP A 286 -17.71 14.36 -3.21
C TRP A 286 -17.10 15.76 -3.36
N ASN A 287 -16.53 16.31 -2.29
CA ASN A 287 -15.85 17.61 -2.34
C ASN A 287 -14.63 17.60 -3.26
N ILE A 288 -13.87 16.50 -3.30
CA ILE A 288 -12.72 16.32 -4.20
C ILE A 288 -13.16 16.34 -5.67
N SER A 289 -14.38 15.91 -5.99
CA SER A 289 -14.90 15.95 -7.37
C SER A 289 -14.99 17.38 -7.92
N ALA A 290 -15.08 18.39 -7.06
CA ALA A 290 -15.10 19.80 -7.45
C ALA A 290 -13.70 20.41 -7.68
N VAL A 291 -12.62 19.67 -7.41
CA VAL A 291 -11.25 20.13 -7.67
C VAL A 291 -11.03 20.22 -9.18
N PRO A 292 -10.44 21.31 -9.71
CA PRO A 292 -10.49 21.59 -11.15
C PRO A 292 -9.57 20.72 -12.02
N SER A 293 -8.62 19.97 -11.44
CA SER A 293 -7.74 19.09 -12.20
C SER A 293 -7.20 17.92 -11.38
N TRP A 294 -6.93 16.80 -12.06
CA TRP A 294 -6.36 15.60 -11.44
C TRP A 294 -4.97 15.82 -10.85
N SER A 295 -4.16 16.70 -11.43
CA SER A 295 -2.87 17.10 -10.84
C SER A 295 -3.05 17.74 -9.46
N LYS A 296 -4.07 18.61 -9.29
CA LYS A 296 -4.40 19.21 -7.99
C LYS A 296 -5.00 18.18 -7.03
N VAL A 297 -5.85 17.27 -7.53
CA VAL A 297 -6.37 16.15 -6.72
C VAL A 297 -5.21 15.32 -6.16
N ASN A 298 -4.28 14.88 -7.02
CA ASN A 298 -3.14 14.06 -6.63
C ASN A 298 -2.25 14.76 -5.58
N GLN A 299 -1.90 16.03 -5.82
CA GLN A 299 -1.13 16.83 -4.86
C GLN A 299 -1.86 17.00 -3.52
N GLY A 300 -3.18 17.22 -3.55
CA GLY A 300 -4.02 17.33 -2.36
C GLY A 300 -4.07 16.02 -1.58
N LEU A 301 -4.27 14.89 -2.27
CA LEU A 301 -4.31 13.56 -1.68
C LEU A 301 -2.97 13.17 -1.05
N ILE A 302 -1.84 13.50 -1.68
CA ILE A 302 -0.51 13.25 -1.08
C ILE A 302 -0.36 14.04 0.24
N LYS A 303 -0.78 15.31 0.27
CA LYS A 303 -0.74 16.12 1.51
C LYS A 303 -1.68 15.57 2.57
N MET A 304 -2.90 15.20 2.17
CA MET A 304 -3.90 14.61 3.07
C MET A 304 -3.43 13.25 3.61
N TYR A 305 -2.75 12.42 2.82
CA TYR A 305 -2.20 11.15 3.27
C TYR A 305 -1.14 11.31 4.35
N LYS A 306 -0.25 12.31 4.19
CA LYS A 306 0.68 12.68 5.26
C LYS A 306 -0.09 13.05 6.53
N ALA A 307 -1.02 14.01 6.45
CA ALA A 307 -1.73 14.52 7.63
C ALA A 307 -2.64 13.49 8.32
N GLU A 308 -3.44 12.75 7.55
CA GLU A 308 -4.52 11.90 8.06
C GLU A 308 -4.16 10.43 8.19
N CYS A 309 -3.05 9.97 7.59
CA CYS A 309 -2.54 8.62 7.77
C CYS A 309 -1.20 8.61 8.51
N LEU A 310 -0.15 9.18 7.90
CA LEU A 310 1.21 9.02 8.43
C LEU A 310 1.51 9.89 9.66
N GLU A 311 0.82 11.01 9.81
CA GLU A 311 0.97 11.92 10.96
C GLU A 311 -0.15 11.74 12.00
N LYS A 312 -1.02 10.75 11.78
CA LYS A 312 -2.13 10.42 12.68
C LYS A 312 -1.68 9.28 13.61
N PHE A 313 -1.40 9.60 14.87
CA PHE A 313 -0.91 8.62 15.85
C PHE A 313 -1.78 7.34 15.93
N PRO A 314 -3.12 7.41 16.03
CA PRO A 314 -3.96 6.21 16.07
C PRO A 314 -3.78 5.26 14.89
N VAL A 315 -3.43 5.78 13.72
CA VAL A 315 -3.22 5.01 12.49
C VAL A 315 -1.81 4.43 12.46
N ILE A 316 -0.79 5.28 12.59
CA ILE A 316 0.60 4.87 12.34
C ILE A 316 1.28 4.21 13.54
N GLN A 317 0.69 4.22 14.75
CA GLN A 317 1.27 3.58 15.94
C GLN A 317 1.52 2.06 15.78
N HIS A 318 0.91 1.44 14.77
CA HIS A 318 1.08 0.01 14.46
C HIS A 318 2.21 -0.26 13.48
N PHE A 319 2.82 0.78 12.88
CA PHE A 319 3.95 0.63 11.97
C PHE A 319 5.14 0.00 12.70
N ARG A 320 5.79 -0.98 12.05
CA ARG A 320 6.92 -1.74 12.61
C ARG A 320 8.24 -1.29 12.01
N PHE A 321 9.28 -1.28 12.84
CA PHE A 321 10.60 -0.76 12.50
C PHE A 321 11.65 -1.85 12.64
N GLY A 322 12.37 -2.11 11.54
CA GLY A 322 13.45 -3.10 11.45
C GLY A 322 14.74 -2.48 10.93
N SER A 323 15.59 -3.30 10.31
CA SER A 323 16.81 -2.85 9.64
C SER A 323 16.51 -2.17 8.29
N LEU A 324 15.50 -2.64 7.57
CA LEU A 324 15.10 -2.14 6.24
C LEU A 324 14.32 -0.83 6.33
N LEU A 325 13.44 -0.71 7.32
CA LEU A 325 12.69 0.51 7.61
C LEU A 325 13.00 0.93 9.04
N SER A 326 14.12 1.65 9.18
CA SER A 326 14.69 2.00 10.48
C SER A 326 14.08 3.27 11.09
N ILE A 327 13.85 3.25 12.41
CA ILE A 327 13.43 4.43 13.18
C ILE A 327 14.56 5.46 13.35
N GLN A 328 15.81 5.08 13.04
CA GLN A 328 16.94 5.99 13.17
C GLN A 328 16.76 7.23 12.28
N PRO A 329 17.29 8.39 12.67
CA PRO A 329 17.18 9.61 11.88
C PRO A 329 17.66 9.42 10.44
N VAL A 330 16.98 10.07 9.49
CA VAL A 330 17.36 10.05 8.08
C VAL A 330 18.81 10.53 7.94
N THR A 331 19.63 9.75 7.24
CA THR A 331 21.02 10.14 6.97
C THR A 331 21.03 11.26 5.92
N PRO A 332 21.78 12.36 6.13
CA PRO A 332 21.84 13.50 5.21
C PRO A 332 22.05 13.15 3.73
#